data_AF-A0AAW7AAE2-F1
#
_entry.id   AF-A0AAW7AAE2-F1
#
_cell.length_a   1.000
_cell.length_b   1.000
_cell.length_c   1.000
_cell.angle_alpha   90.00
_cell.angle_beta   90.00
_cell.angle_gamma   90.00
#
_symmetry.space_group_name_H-M   'P 1'
#
loop_
_entity.id
_entity.type
_entity.pdbx_description
1 polymer ?
#
loop_
_entity_poly.entity_id
_entity_poly.type
_entity_poly.pdbx_seq_one_letter_code
_entity_poly.pdbx_strand_id
1 'polypeptide(L)'
;MIGIIVKTESEIEDLPKDWIPMEFNPLKLNQVFDSILGFIPTQQQFVYENGEVLIHFDVDSLNEPRAITFNCVMSQANAEIIELLAIGLAARVFDSESCKFI
;
A
#
# COMPACT_ATOMS: atom_id res chain seq x y z
N MET A 1 -11.03 -1.24 7.74
CA MET A 1 -10.67 -0.60 6.47
C MET A 1 -9.89 -1.60 5.64
N ILE A 2 -10.35 -1.82 4.41
CA ILE A 2 -9.56 -2.45 3.37
C ILE A 2 -9.19 -1.37 2.36
N GLY A 3 -7.91 -1.21 2.07
CA GLY A 3 -7.43 -0.23 1.10
C GLY A 3 -6.34 -0.81 0.20
N ILE A 4 -6.03 -0.08 -0.86
CA ILE A 4 -5.05 -0.51 -1.86
C ILE A 4 -4.11 0.65 -2.16
N ILE A 5 -2.80 0.44 -1.98
CA ILE A 5 -1.77 1.37 -2.42
C ILE A 5 -1.44 1.05 -3.86
N VAL A 6 -1.65 2.00 -4.76
CA VAL A 6 -1.43 1.83 -6.20
C VAL A 6 -0.81 3.07 -6.81
N LYS A 7 0.04 2.89 -7.82
CA LYS A 7 0.52 4.01 -8.64
C LYS A 7 -0.53 4.40 -9.65
N THR A 8 -0.89 5.67 -9.65
CA THR A 8 -1.77 6.28 -10.66
C THR A 8 -1.01 7.36 -11.40
N GLU A 9 -1.45 7.67 -12.61
CA GLU A 9 -1.11 8.95 -13.22
C GLU A 9 -1.64 10.08 -12.32
N SER A 10 -0.95 11.23 -12.35
CA SER A 10 -1.45 12.44 -11.72
C SER A 10 -2.82 12.76 -12.33
N GLU A 11 -3.84 13.08 -11.51
CA GLU A 11 -5.20 13.49 -11.93
C GLU A 11 -6.30 12.40 -12.07
N ILE A 12 -6.04 11.12 -11.78
CA ILE A 12 -7.11 10.11 -11.76
C ILE A 12 -7.98 10.27 -10.50
N GLU A 13 -9.22 10.73 -10.63
CA GLU A 13 -10.16 10.86 -9.49
C GLU A 13 -10.85 9.54 -9.13
N ASP A 14 -11.12 8.68 -10.12
CA ASP A 14 -11.77 7.38 -9.98
C ASP A 14 -11.04 6.31 -10.79
N LEU A 15 -11.07 5.05 -10.34
CA LEU A 15 -10.50 3.91 -11.08
C LEU A 15 -11.43 3.42 -12.19
N PRO A 16 -11.05 3.51 -13.48
CA PRO A 16 -11.81 2.88 -14.56
C PRO A 16 -11.94 1.36 -14.35
N LYS A 17 -13.02 0.77 -14.86
CA LYS A 17 -13.33 -0.66 -14.68
C LYS A 17 -12.24 -1.59 -15.24
N ASP A 18 -11.52 -1.16 -16.27
CA ASP A 18 -10.45 -1.92 -16.95
C ASP A 18 -9.06 -1.34 -16.65
N TRP A 19 -8.93 -0.56 -15.57
CA TRP A 19 -7.66 0.04 -15.20
C TRP A 19 -6.67 -1.01 -14.67
N ILE A 20 -5.44 -0.92 -15.13
CA ILE A 20 -4.34 -1.80 -14.73
C ILE A 20 -3.33 -0.95 -13.96
N PRO A 21 -3.01 -1.29 -12.69
CA PRO A 21 -2.04 -0.54 -11.92
C PRO A 21 -0.64 -0.64 -12.52
N MET A 22 0.10 0.47 -12.39
CA MET A 22 1.50 0.51 -12.80
C MET A 22 2.39 -0.23 -11.79
N GLU A 23 3.41 -0.91 -12.29
CA GLU A 23 4.38 -1.62 -11.44
C GLU A 23 5.16 -0.68 -10.52
N PHE A 24 5.35 -1.12 -9.28
CA PHE A 24 6.34 -0.58 -8.39
C PHE A 24 7.73 -0.97 -8.89
N ASN A 25 8.70 -0.08 -8.69
CA ASN A 25 10.09 -0.44 -8.88
C ASN A 25 10.51 -1.34 -7.69
N PRO A 26 10.94 -2.59 -7.89
CA PRO A 26 11.20 -3.51 -6.78
C PRO A 26 12.28 -3.03 -5.80
N LEU A 27 13.32 -2.37 -6.30
CA LEU A 27 14.37 -1.79 -5.45
C LEU A 27 13.81 -0.68 -4.57
N LYS A 28 13.00 0.22 -5.15
CA LYS A 28 12.36 1.31 -4.41
C LYS A 28 11.37 0.77 -3.37
N LEU A 29 10.59 -0.25 -3.73
CA LEU A 29 9.65 -0.91 -2.83
C LEU A 29 10.38 -1.47 -1.60
N ASN A 30 11.45 -2.22 -1.81
CA ASN A 30 12.25 -2.78 -0.72
C ASN A 30 12.85 -1.70 0.18
N GLN A 31 13.37 -0.61 -0.39
CA GLN A 31 13.90 0.52 0.38
C GLN A 31 12.81 1.19 1.25
N VAL A 32 11.61 1.36 0.70
CA VAL A 32 10.50 1.99 1.42
C VAL A 32 10.02 1.09 2.56
N PHE A 33 9.86 -0.22 2.30
CA PHE A 33 9.50 -1.17 3.34
C PHE A 33 10.53 -1.25 4.46
N ASP A 34 11.82 -1.36 4.11
CA ASP A 34 12.88 -1.38 5.12
C ASP A 34 12.90 -0.09 5.95
N SER A 35 12.72 1.07 5.31
CA SER A 35 12.74 2.36 6.00
C SER A 35 11.53 2.63 6.90
N ILE A 36 10.35 2.10 6.58
CA ILE A 36 9.09 2.41 7.29
C ILE A 36 8.68 1.27 8.23
N LEU A 37 8.79 0.03 7.76
CA LEU A 37 8.41 -1.17 8.53
C LEU A 37 9.59 -1.77 9.30
N GLY A 38 10.83 -1.38 8.96
CA GLY A 38 12.04 -1.93 9.57
C GLY A 38 12.45 -3.30 9.02
N PHE A 39 11.81 -3.79 7.95
CA PHE A 39 12.17 -5.03 7.28
C PHE A 39 11.65 -5.08 5.83
N ILE A 40 12.20 -6.00 5.05
CA ILE A 40 11.75 -6.31 3.69
C ILE A 40 10.89 -7.58 3.73
N PRO A 41 9.61 -7.52 3.31
CA PRO A 41 8.76 -8.70 3.21
C PRO A 41 9.34 -9.75 2.26
N THR A 42 9.34 -11.01 2.70
CA THR A 42 9.75 -12.16 1.87
C THR A 42 8.58 -13.02 1.43
N GLN A 43 7.38 -12.72 1.93
CA GLN A 43 6.13 -13.41 1.63
C GLN A 43 5.14 -12.42 1.05
N GLN A 44 4.28 -12.91 0.16
CA GLN A 44 3.26 -12.11 -0.50
C GLN A 44 2.31 -11.48 0.52
N GLN A 45 1.95 -12.27 1.53
CA GLN A 45 1.11 -11.86 2.64
C GLN A 45 1.96 -11.79 3.90
N PHE A 46 1.82 -10.69 4.65
CA PHE A 46 2.53 -10.51 5.92
C PHE A 46 1.75 -9.57 6.84
N VAL A 47 2.13 -9.57 8.11
CA VAL A 47 1.51 -8.70 9.13
C VAL A 47 2.59 -7.79 9.69
N TYR A 48 2.29 -6.49 9.76
CA TYR A 48 3.08 -5.53 10.53
C TYR A 48 2.42 -5.30 11.88
N GLU A 49 3.16 -5.54 12.96
CA GLU A 49 2.73 -5.35 14.33
C GLU A 49 3.78 -4.54 15.09
N ASN A 50 3.38 -3.40 15.66
CA ASN A 50 4.25 -2.56 16.48
C ASN A 50 3.42 -1.74 17.48
N GLY A 51 3.41 -2.16 18.74
CA GLY A 51 2.58 -1.53 19.78
C GLY A 51 1.10 -1.70 19.47
N GLU A 52 0.40 -0.59 19.23
CA GLU A 52 -1.02 -0.58 18.86
C GLU A 52 -1.28 -0.70 17.35
N VAL A 53 -0.22 -0.70 16.53
CA VAL A 53 -0.31 -0.86 15.09
C VAL A 53 -0.46 -2.34 14.74
N LEU A 54 -1.48 -2.65 13.95
CA LEU A 54 -1.70 -3.99 13.39
C LEU A 54 -2.27 -3.83 11.97
N ILE A 55 -1.47 -4.18 10.97
CA ILE A 55 -1.83 -4.07 9.55
C ILE A 55 -1.50 -5.37 8.83
N HIS A 56 -2.51 -5.96 8.19
CA HIS A 56 -2.33 -7.11 7.31
C HIS A 56 -2.09 -6.61 5.89
N PHE A 57 -0.98 -7.01 5.27
CA PHE A 57 -0.62 -6.64 3.90
C PHE A 57 -0.69 -7.85 2.96
N ASP A 58 -1.08 -7.60 1.72
CA ASP A 58 -0.94 -8.50 0.56
C ASP A 58 -0.34 -7.70 -0.60
N VAL A 59 0.87 -8.06 -1.01
CA VAL A 59 1.58 -7.44 -2.16
C VAL A 59 1.36 -8.34 -3.35
N ASP A 60 0.62 -7.91 -4.36
CA ASP A 60 0.45 -8.75 -5.55
C ASP A 60 1.80 -9.05 -6.22
N SER A 61 2.01 -10.29 -6.69
CA SER A 61 3.22 -10.71 -7.42
C SER A 61 4.53 -10.07 -6.92
N LEU A 62 5.16 -10.59 -5.86
CA LEU A 62 6.39 -10.00 -5.26
C LEU A 62 7.51 -9.62 -6.24
N ASN A 63 7.59 -10.29 -7.40
CA ASN A 63 8.58 -9.99 -8.44
C ASN A 63 8.22 -8.77 -9.31
N GLU A 64 6.92 -8.53 -9.53
CA GLU A 64 6.37 -7.45 -10.35
C GLU A 64 5.14 -6.83 -9.65
N PRO A 65 5.31 -6.25 -8.46
CA PRO A 65 4.19 -5.78 -7.67
C PRO A 65 3.58 -4.53 -8.29
N ARG A 66 2.25 -4.49 -8.36
CA ARG A 66 1.42 -3.42 -8.94
C ARG A 66 0.46 -2.83 -7.93
N ALA A 67 0.10 -3.58 -6.91
CA ALA A 67 -0.82 -3.19 -5.86
C ALA A 67 -0.41 -3.78 -4.51
N ILE A 68 -0.60 -2.98 -3.45
CA ILE A 68 -0.44 -3.44 -2.07
C ILE A 68 -1.78 -3.29 -1.39
N THR A 69 -2.49 -4.39 -1.17
CA THR A 69 -3.71 -4.39 -0.37
C THR A 69 -3.33 -4.40 1.11
N PHE A 70 -4.07 -3.63 1.90
CA PHE A 70 -3.95 -3.67 3.35
C PHE A 70 -5.32 -3.79 4.01
N ASN A 71 -5.34 -4.40 5.19
CA ASN A 71 -6.50 -4.46 6.06
C ASN A 71 -6.09 -4.11 7.49
N CYS A 72 -6.72 -3.07 8.05
CA CYS A 72 -6.48 -2.62 9.41
C CYS A 72 -7.70 -1.90 10.01
N VAL A 73 -7.66 -1.69 11.33
CA VAL A 73 -8.58 -0.78 12.01
C VAL A 73 -8.22 0.66 11.67
N MET A 74 -9.22 1.54 11.57
CA MET A 74 -9.00 2.98 11.40
C MET A 74 -8.51 3.59 12.72
N SER A 75 -7.19 3.58 12.89
CA SER A 75 -6.49 4.31 13.95
C SER A 75 -5.50 5.30 13.32
N GLN A 76 -5.18 6.37 14.06
CA GLN A 76 -4.19 7.35 13.59
C GLN A 76 -2.84 6.69 13.28
N ALA A 77 -2.36 5.80 14.15
CA ALA A 77 -1.08 5.12 13.96
C ALA A 77 -1.06 4.22 12.71
N ASN A 78 -2.16 3.52 12.40
CA ASN A 78 -2.26 2.74 11.17
C ASN A 78 -2.26 3.66 9.93
N ALA A 79 -3.02 4.76 9.99
CA ALA A 79 -3.12 5.73 8.89
C ALA A 79 -1.75 6.37 8.56
N GLU A 80 -0.97 6.74 9.59
CA GLU A 80 0.38 7.31 9.40
C GLU A 80 1.31 6.34 8.66
N ILE A 81 1.28 5.04 8.99
CA ILE A 81 2.09 4.04 8.28
C ILE A 81 1.66 3.90 6.81
N ILE A 82 0.36 3.84 6.54
CA ILE A 82 -0.16 3.73 5.17
C ILE A 82 0.19 4.97 4.34
N GLU A 83 0.07 6.17 4.92
CA GLU A 83 0.40 7.43 4.24
C GLU A 83 1.91 7.49 3.92
N LEU A 84 2.77 7.14 4.88
CA LEU A 84 4.22 7.11 4.65
C LEU A 84 4.60 6.12 3.53
N LEU A 85 3.96 4.95 3.48
CA LEU A 85 4.18 3.98 2.40
C LEU A 85 3.75 4.55 1.06
N ALA A 86 2.56 5.15 0.97
CA ALA A 86 2.05 5.74 -0.27
C ALA A 86 2.96 6.87 -0.78
N ILE A 87 3.38 7.79 0.09
CA ILE A 87 4.32 8.87 -0.23
C ILE A 87 5.66 8.29 -0.69
N GLY A 88 6.22 7.33 0.06
CA GLY A 88 7.51 6.71 -0.24
C GLY A 88 7.53 6.03 -1.61
N LEU A 89 6.39 5.48 -2.05
CA LEU A 89 6.22 4.81 -3.33
C LEU A 89 5.77 5.73 -4.47
N ALA A 90 5.53 7.02 -4.20
CA ALA A 90 4.86 7.95 -5.11
C ALA A 90 3.56 7.36 -5.65
N ALA A 91 2.74 6.86 -4.73
CA ALA A 91 1.50 6.14 -4.98
C ALA A 91 0.33 6.84 -4.25
N ARG A 92 -0.88 6.34 -4.51
CA ARG A 92 -2.12 6.81 -3.86
C ARG A 92 -2.81 5.65 -3.16
N VAL A 93 -3.64 5.99 -2.19
CA VAL A 93 -4.43 5.02 -1.44
C VAL A 93 -5.86 5.04 -1.97
N PHE A 94 -6.32 3.90 -2.46
CA PHE A 94 -7.72 3.68 -2.80
C PHE A 94 -8.42 3.04 -1.61
N ASP A 95 -9.42 3.71 -1.05
CA ASP A 95 -10.28 3.17 -0.01
C ASP A 95 -11.44 2.40 -0.64
N SER A 96 -11.48 1.08 -0.39
CA SER A 96 -12.51 0.21 -0.95
C SER A 96 -13.89 0.38 -0.32
N GLU A 97 -13.98 0.96 0.89
CA GLU A 97 -15.26 1.21 1.56
C GLU A 97 -15.95 2.45 0.98
N SER A 98 -15.19 3.53 0.76
CA SER A 98 -15.71 4.77 0.16
C SER A 98 -15.63 4.81 -1.37
N CYS A 99 -14.93 3.84 -1.99
CA CYS A 99 -14.63 3.78 -3.42
C CYS A 99 -13.95 5.04 -3.95
N LYS A 100 -13.01 5.61 -3.19
CA LYS A 100 -12.32 6.87 -3.53
C LYS A 100 -10.83 6.79 -3.25
N PHE A 101 -10.07 7.60 -3.98
CA PHE A 101 -8.70 7.91 -3.59
C PHE A 101 -8.66 8.90 -2.44
N ILE A 102 -7.78 8.63 -1.47
CA ILE A 102 -7.45 9.50 -0.34
C ILE A 102 -5.98 9.92 -0.37
#